data_AF-A0A6I5ND49-F1
#
_entry.id   AF-A0A6I5ND49-F1
#
_cell.length_a   1.000
_cell.length_b   1.000
_cell.length_c   1.000
_cell.angle_alpha   90.00
_cell.angle_beta   90.00
_cell.angle_gamma   90.00
#
_symmetry.space_group_name_H-M   'P 1'
#
loop_
_entity.id
_entity.type
_entity.pdbx_description
1 polymer ?
#
loop_
_entity_poly.entity_id
_entity_poly.type
_entity_poly.pdbx_seq_one_letter_code
_entity_poly.pdbx_strand_id
1 'polypeptide(L)'
;MAVVIQKYLRNDFETIEAYNAQAGELAEPYRFLVMADFPHGLSEDGLARLSSIAAAGGRCGVFVLLLRDPRKPLTAAIDDDLQRHCVTVRRERLNPGDPAGWRIGDETVGRFPLTLDQAPGDATATALLQRIGAAAVDAERVQVPFTSITPPAAQRWTADSADELSVPIGRTGATRLQKFTLGHGVEQHALVAGKTGSGKSSLLHALVT
;
A
#
# COMPACT_ATOMS: atom_id res chain seq x y z
N MET A 1 8.85 -2.98 1.29
CA MET A 1 8.54 -3.69 2.55
C MET A 1 9.21 -3.04 3.76
N ALA A 2 10.55 -2.97 3.84
CA ALA A 2 11.27 -2.47 5.02
C ALA A 2 10.81 -1.08 5.52
N VAL A 3 10.58 -0.11 4.63
CA VAL A 3 10.13 1.24 5.00
C VAL A 3 8.73 1.24 5.62
N VAL A 4 7.78 0.49 5.06
CA VAL A 4 6.41 0.36 5.60
C VAL A 4 6.42 -0.30 6.97
N ILE A 5 7.21 -1.38 7.11
CA ILE A 5 7.36 -2.09 8.38
C ILE A 5 7.92 -1.15 9.45
N GLN A 6 8.99 -0.42 9.13
CA GLN A 6 9.66 0.45 10.09
C GLN A 6 8.83 1.68 10.45
N LYS A 7 8.10 2.26 9.50
CA LYS A 7 7.40 3.52 9.69
C LYS A 7 6.00 3.37 10.28
N TYR A 8 5.30 2.27 10.00
CA TYR A 8 3.88 2.13 10.34
C TYR A 8 3.54 0.86 11.14
N LEU A 9 4.17 -0.28 10.83
CA LEU A 9 3.72 -1.58 11.36
C LEU A 9 4.40 -2.00 12.67
N ARG A 10 5.52 -1.37 13.04
CA ARG A 10 6.35 -1.88 14.14
C ARG A 10 5.70 -1.75 15.52
N ASN A 11 4.93 -0.69 15.73
CA ASN A 11 4.34 -0.35 17.04
C ASN A 11 2.86 0.05 16.96
N ASP A 12 2.37 0.57 15.82
CA ASP A 12 1.08 1.24 15.77
C ASP A 12 -0.01 0.42 15.06
N PHE A 13 0.36 -0.46 14.10
CA PHE A 13 -0.60 -1.21 13.28
C PHE A 13 -0.12 -2.63 12.93
N GLU A 14 -1.02 -3.62 12.91
CA GLU A 14 -0.67 -4.99 12.56
C GLU A 14 -0.43 -5.21 11.05
N THR A 15 -1.19 -4.48 10.23
CA THR A 15 -1.13 -4.51 8.75
C THR A 15 -1.32 -3.13 8.14
N ILE A 16 -0.96 -2.98 6.85
CA ILE A 16 -1.15 -1.71 6.14
C ILE A 16 -2.62 -1.36 5.96
N GLU A 17 -3.51 -2.35 5.89
CA GLU A 17 -4.95 -2.13 5.77
C GLU A 17 -5.47 -1.44 7.04
N ALA A 18 -5.01 -1.89 8.21
CA ALA A 18 -5.37 -1.27 9.48
C ALA A 18 -4.85 0.18 9.56
N TYR A 19 -3.65 0.44 9.05
CA TYR A 19 -3.11 1.80 8.93
C TYR A 19 -3.95 2.65 7.96
N ASN A 20 -4.20 2.16 6.73
CA ASN A 20 -4.91 2.89 5.67
C ASN A 20 -6.35 3.23 6.06
N ALA A 21 -7.02 2.37 6.83
CA ALA A 21 -8.36 2.62 7.36
C ALA A 21 -8.42 3.87 8.26
N GLN A 22 -7.32 4.24 8.92
CA GLN A 22 -7.22 5.43 9.77
C GLN A 22 -6.51 6.61 9.09
N ALA A 23 -5.61 6.31 8.13
CA ALA A 23 -4.75 7.31 7.53
C ALA A 23 -5.48 8.30 6.61
N GLY A 24 -6.64 7.91 6.06
CA GLY A 24 -7.41 8.77 5.15
C GLY A 24 -6.60 9.17 3.93
N GLU A 25 -6.37 10.47 3.74
CA GLU A 25 -5.59 11.02 2.62
C GLU A 25 -4.09 10.66 2.69
N LEU A 26 -3.62 10.12 3.82
CA LEU A 26 -2.25 9.65 4.03
C LEU A 26 -2.10 8.12 3.91
N ALA A 27 -3.10 7.46 3.34
CA ALA A 27 -3.04 6.04 3.03
C ALA A 27 -1.87 5.73 2.08
N GLU A 28 -1.19 4.62 2.33
CA GLU A 28 -0.10 4.14 1.48
C GLU A 28 -0.66 3.27 0.35
N PRO A 29 -0.13 3.41 -0.88
CA PRO A 29 -0.59 2.64 -2.02
C PRO A 29 -0.22 1.16 -1.87
N TYR A 30 -1.17 0.29 -2.24
CA TYR A 30 -0.90 -1.12 -2.48
C TYR A 30 0.02 -1.29 -3.69
N ARG A 31 0.89 -2.30 -3.62
CA ARG A 31 1.86 -2.60 -4.68
C ARG A 31 1.63 -4.02 -5.17
N PHE A 32 1.42 -4.17 -6.46
CA PHE A 32 1.24 -5.46 -7.10
C PHE A 32 2.46 -5.76 -7.97
N LEU A 33 3.13 -6.87 -7.68
CA LEU A 33 4.17 -7.43 -8.54
C LEU A 33 3.52 -8.44 -9.48
N VAL A 34 3.48 -8.12 -10.77
CA VAL A 34 2.84 -8.97 -11.78
C VAL A 34 3.91 -9.58 -12.68
N MET A 35 3.89 -10.91 -12.85
CA MET A 35 4.77 -11.63 -13.77
C MET A 35 3.95 -12.55 -14.66
N ALA A 36 4.02 -12.35 -15.98
CA ALA A 36 3.22 -13.10 -16.96
C ALA A 36 3.86 -14.43 -17.41
N ASP A 37 5.14 -14.65 -17.11
CA ASP A 37 5.95 -15.76 -17.60
C ASP A 37 6.79 -16.40 -16.48
N PHE A 38 6.27 -16.36 -15.25
CA PHE A 38 6.97 -16.88 -14.06
C PHE A 38 7.38 -18.36 -14.25
N PRO A 39 8.67 -18.71 -14.10
CA PRO A 39 9.74 -18.03 -13.37
C PRO A 39 10.83 -17.46 -14.31
N HIS A 40 10.48 -17.13 -15.55
CA HIS A 40 11.44 -16.68 -16.54
C HIS A 40 12.20 -15.42 -16.07
N GLY A 41 13.52 -15.40 -16.27
CA GLY A 41 14.37 -14.25 -15.91
C GLY A 41 14.73 -14.13 -14.43
N LEU A 42 14.26 -15.03 -13.56
CA LEU A 42 14.66 -15.04 -12.15
C LEU A 42 15.88 -15.93 -11.91
N SER A 43 16.84 -15.39 -11.17
CA SER A 43 17.88 -16.18 -10.51
C SER A 43 17.31 -16.92 -9.29
N GLU A 44 18.09 -17.82 -8.70
CA GLU A 44 17.73 -18.46 -7.42
C GLU A 44 17.47 -17.44 -6.31
N ASP A 45 18.33 -16.42 -6.19
CA ASP A 45 18.12 -15.30 -5.26
C ASP A 45 16.83 -14.53 -5.55
N GLY A 46 16.48 -14.36 -6.83
CA GLY A 46 15.24 -13.72 -7.26
C GLY A 46 14.01 -14.51 -6.82
N LEU A 47 14.05 -15.84 -6.98
CA LEU A 47 12.99 -16.75 -6.52
C LEU A 47 12.84 -16.73 -5.00
N ALA A 48 13.95 -16.77 -4.26
CA ALA A 48 13.92 -16.71 -2.80
C ALA A 48 13.32 -15.37 -2.30
N ARG A 49 13.67 -14.25 -2.93
CA ARG A 49 13.08 -12.93 -2.62
C ARG A 49 11.60 -12.88 -2.96
N LEU A 50 11.18 -13.45 -4.09
CA LEU A 50 9.77 -13.54 -4.46
C LEU A 50 8.97 -14.37 -3.46
N SER A 51 9.49 -15.52 -3.02
CA SER A 51 8.88 -16.34 -1.96
C SER A 51 8.71 -15.53 -0.67
N SER A 52 9.74 -14.78 -0.26
CA SER A 52 9.64 -13.89 0.92
C SER A 52 8.58 -12.79 0.75
N ILE A 53 8.42 -12.23 -0.44
CA ILE A 53 7.35 -11.26 -0.74
C ILE A 53 5.98 -11.95 -0.66
N ALA A 54 5.82 -13.15 -1.21
CA ALA A 54 4.56 -13.89 -1.09
C ALA A 54 4.19 -14.15 0.38
N ALA A 55 5.16 -14.58 1.19
CA ALA A 55 4.96 -14.92 2.59
C ALA A 55 4.62 -13.73 3.50
N ALA A 56 5.31 -12.59 3.33
CA ALA A 56 5.23 -11.46 4.26
C ALA A 56 4.72 -10.15 3.63
N GLY A 57 4.55 -10.11 2.31
CA GLY A 57 4.19 -8.91 1.55
C GLY A 57 2.80 -8.41 1.86
N GLY A 58 1.82 -9.31 2.07
CA GLY A 58 0.41 -8.95 2.28
C GLY A 58 0.22 -7.96 3.43
N ARG A 59 0.87 -8.20 4.58
CA ARG A 59 0.83 -7.28 5.73
C ARG A 59 1.37 -5.88 5.42
N CYS A 60 2.25 -5.77 4.42
CA CYS A 60 2.85 -4.53 3.96
C CYS A 60 2.15 -3.93 2.73
N GLY A 61 1.03 -4.51 2.28
CA GLY A 61 0.32 -4.11 1.07
C GLY A 61 1.03 -4.47 -0.22
N VAL A 62 1.92 -5.46 -0.20
CA VAL A 62 2.62 -5.95 -1.38
C VAL A 62 2.07 -7.31 -1.75
N PHE A 63 1.51 -7.42 -2.95
CA PHE A 63 0.87 -8.62 -3.45
C PHE A 63 1.53 -9.10 -4.74
N VAL A 64 1.43 -10.39 -5.03
CA VAL A 64 2.00 -11.01 -6.23
C VAL A 64 0.89 -11.58 -7.10
N LEU A 65 1.01 -11.39 -8.42
CA LEU A 65 0.17 -12.03 -9.42
C LEU A 65 1.10 -12.72 -10.42
N LEU A 66 1.13 -14.05 -10.37
CA LEU A 66 2.09 -14.87 -11.11
C LEU A 66 1.35 -15.76 -12.10
N LEU A 67 1.66 -15.62 -13.39
CA LEU A 67 1.28 -16.57 -14.41
C LEU A 67 2.42 -17.55 -14.63
N ARG A 68 2.22 -18.80 -14.19
CA ARG A 68 3.22 -19.86 -14.19
C ARG A 68 3.37 -20.50 -15.57
N ASP A 69 4.59 -20.58 -16.09
CA ASP A 69 4.94 -21.47 -17.21
C ASP A 69 5.30 -22.87 -16.68
N PRO A 70 4.43 -23.88 -16.84
CA PRO A 70 4.65 -25.22 -16.29
C PRO A 70 5.83 -25.96 -16.96
N ARG A 71 6.36 -25.46 -18.09
CA ARG A 71 7.47 -26.09 -18.81
C ARG A 71 8.81 -25.89 -18.12
N LYS A 72 8.92 -24.87 -17.26
CA LYS A 72 10.12 -24.62 -16.46
C LYS A 72 9.96 -25.23 -15.07
N PRO A 73 10.88 -26.06 -14.59
CA PRO A 73 10.78 -26.61 -13.24
C PRO A 73 10.97 -25.52 -12.18
N LEU A 74 10.31 -25.70 -11.04
CA LEU A 74 10.65 -25.02 -9.78
C LEU A 74 11.21 -26.07 -8.82
N THR A 75 11.99 -25.61 -7.84
CA THR A 75 12.34 -26.46 -6.70
C THR A 75 11.09 -26.71 -5.86
N ALA A 76 11.00 -27.89 -5.24
CA ALA A 76 9.86 -28.24 -4.37
C ALA A 76 9.67 -27.21 -3.24
N ALA A 77 10.76 -26.70 -2.66
CA ALA A 77 10.69 -25.69 -1.61
C ALA A 77 9.99 -24.39 -2.05
N ILE A 78 10.30 -23.89 -3.26
CA ILE A 78 9.67 -22.67 -3.78
C ILE A 78 8.20 -22.92 -4.16
N ASP A 79 7.90 -24.09 -4.73
CA ASP A 79 6.52 -24.44 -5.07
C ASP A 79 5.64 -24.55 -3.82
N ASP A 80 6.13 -25.23 -2.77
CA ASP A 80 5.46 -25.37 -1.48
C ASP A 80 5.21 -24.01 -0.81
N ASP A 81 6.22 -23.13 -0.80
CA ASP A 81 6.08 -21.78 -0.23
C ASP A 81 5.00 -20.96 -0.95
N LEU A 82 4.99 -21.00 -2.29
CA LEU A 82 3.98 -20.30 -3.08
C LEU A 82 2.59 -20.88 -2.85
N GLN A 83 2.44 -22.21 -2.74
CA GLN A 83 1.14 -22.82 -2.45
C GLN A 83 0.62 -22.44 -1.06
N ARG A 84 1.51 -22.29 -0.06
CA ARG A 84 1.12 -21.87 1.30
C ARG A 84 0.68 -20.40 1.38
N HIS A 85 1.27 -19.54 0.56
CA HIS A 85 1.11 -18.10 0.68
C HIS A 85 0.33 -17.44 -0.47
N CYS A 86 0.02 -18.19 -1.52
CA CYS A 86 -0.74 -17.70 -2.67
C CYS A 86 -1.91 -18.63 -3.00
N VAL A 87 -3.02 -18.03 -3.42
CA VAL A 87 -4.12 -18.78 -4.03
C VAL A 87 -3.67 -19.22 -5.42
N THR A 88 -3.48 -20.52 -5.60
CA THR A 88 -3.11 -21.09 -6.89
C THR A 88 -4.37 -21.45 -7.67
N VAL A 89 -4.45 -21.03 -8.93
CA VAL A 89 -5.51 -21.44 -9.87
C VAL A 89 -4.85 -22.17 -11.03
N ARG A 90 -5.28 -23.39 -11.31
CA ARG A 90 -4.70 -24.24 -12.35
C ARG A 90 -5.78 -25.00 -13.09
N ARG A 91 -5.44 -25.46 -14.30
CA ARG A 91 -6.32 -26.29 -15.11
C ARG A 91 -5.89 -27.75 -15.00
N GLU A 92 -6.75 -28.59 -14.45
CA GLU A 92 -6.44 -30.00 -14.16
C GLU A 92 -7.60 -30.94 -14.53
N ARG A 93 -7.28 -32.24 -14.63
CA ARG A 93 -8.25 -33.32 -14.82
C ARG A 93 -8.37 -34.07 -13.49
N LEU A 94 -9.59 -34.33 -13.04
CA LEU A 94 -9.82 -35.05 -11.78
C LEU A 94 -9.59 -36.55 -11.96
N ASN A 95 -10.13 -37.12 -13.04
CA ASN A 95 -9.95 -38.52 -13.39
C ASN A 95 -9.40 -38.68 -14.82
N PRO A 96 -8.76 -39.81 -15.13
CA PRO A 96 -8.46 -40.18 -16.50
C PRO A 96 -9.73 -40.16 -17.36
N GLY A 97 -9.73 -39.33 -18.42
CA GLY A 97 -10.87 -39.17 -19.33
C GLY A 97 -11.70 -37.90 -19.11
N ASP A 98 -11.66 -37.28 -17.93
CA ASP A 98 -12.41 -36.05 -17.66
C ASP A 98 -11.86 -34.85 -18.45
N PRO A 99 -12.71 -33.91 -18.91
CA PRO A 99 -12.24 -32.67 -19.51
C PRO A 99 -11.46 -31.83 -18.49
N ALA A 100 -10.37 -31.21 -18.93
CA ALA A 100 -9.55 -30.36 -18.06
C ALA A 100 -10.30 -29.06 -17.73
N GLY A 101 -10.56 -28.81 -16.45
CA GLY A 101 -11.27 -27.63 -15.94
C GLY A 101 -10.43 -26.81 -14.96
N TRP A 102 -10.85 -25.58 -14.69
CA TRP A 102 -10.20 -24.72 -13.69
C TRP A 102 -10.51 -25.18 -12.28
N ARG A 103 -9.50 -25.12 -11.41
CA ARG A 103 -9.56 -25.49 -9.99
C ARG A 103 -8.66 -24.58 -9.17
N ILE A 104 -9.02 -24.45 -7.89
CA ILE A 104 -8.18 -23.81 -6.87
C ILE A 104 -7.26 -24.87 -6.28
N GLY A 105 -5.98 -24.57 -6.10
CA GLY A 105 -4.97 -25.47 -5.55
C GLY A 105 -5.07 -25.69 -4.03
N ASP A 106 -6.26 -25.53 -3.46
CA ASP A 106 -6.57 -25.75 -2.05
C ASP A 106 -7.24 -27.12 -1.89
N GLU A 107 -6.87 -27.88 -0.87
CA GLU A 107 -7.37 -29.26 -0.68
C GLU A 107 -8.88 -29.31 -0.38
N THR A 108 -9.43 -28.28 0.26
CA THR A 108 -10.82 -28.27 0.73
C THR A 108 -11.79 -27.82 -0.37
N VAL A 109 -11.42 -26.79 -1.13
CA VAL A 109 -12.27 -26.22 -2.19
C VAL A 109 -11.89 -26.68 -3.60
N GLY A 110 -10.68 -27.19 -3.80
CA GLY A 110 -10.17 -27.64 -5.10
C GLY A 110 -10.93 -28.83 -5.72
N ARG A 111 -11.75 -29.53 -4.93
CA ARG A 111 -12.66 -30.58 -5.45
C ARG A 111 -13.83 -30.01 -6.26
N PHE A 112 -14.18 -28.74 -6.07
CA PHE A 112 -15.30 -28.11 -6.75
C PHE A 112 -14.87 -27.44 -8.06
N PRO A 113 -15.71 -27.47 -9.11
CA PRO A 113 -15.39 -26.78 -10.34
C PRO A 113 -15.37 -25.27 -10.16
N LEU A 114 -14.28 -24.63 -10.62
CA LEU A 114 -14.18 -23.18 -10.71
C LEU A 114 -14.63 -22.73 -12.10
N THR A 115 -15.66 -21.89 -12.15
CA THR A 115 -16.01 -21.14 -13.35
C THR A 115 -15.43 -19.75 -13.23
N LEU A 116 -14.53 -19.40 -14.15
CA LEU A 116 -13.98 -18.04 -14.22
C LEU A 116 -14.93 -17.13 -15.00
N ASP A 117 -15.06 -15.90 -14.54
CA ASP A 117 -15.76 -14.85 -15.29
C ASP A 117 -15.08 -14.63 -16.64
N GLN A 118 -15.89 -14.34 -17.66
CA GLN A 118 -15.37 -13.92 -18.96
C GLN A 118 -14.78 -12.52 -18.85
N ALA A 119 -13.74 -12.27 -19.66
CA ALA A 119 -13.21 -10.92 -19.79
C ALA A 119 -14.34 -9.95 -20.19
N PRO A 120 -14.38 -8.73 -19.61
CA PRO A 120 -15.36 -7.74 -20.02
C PRO A 120 -15.15 -7.41 -21.50
N GLY A 121 -16.25 -7.14 -22.23
CA GLY A 121 -16.15 -6.68 -23.61
C GLY A 121 -15.39 -5.35 -23.73
N ASP A 122 -14.80 -5.09 -24.89
CA ASP A 122 -13.86 -3.97 -25.13
C ASP A 122 -14.38 -2.62 -24.62
N ALA A 123 -15.65 -2.29 -24.89
CA ALA A 123 -16.26 -1.04 -24.44
C ALA A 123 -16.24 -0.90 -22.90
N THR A 124 -16.51 -1.99 -22.18
CA THR A 124 -16.47 -2.00 -20.71
C THR A 124 -15.03 -1.91 -20.21
N ALA A 125 -14.10 -2.66 -20.82
CA ALA A 125 -12.68 -2.60 -20.48
C ALA A 125 -12.10 -1.19 -20.66
N THR A 126 -12.37 -0.53 -21.79
CA THR A 126 -11.94 0.85 -22.05
C THR A 126 -12.52 1.82 -21.03
N ALA A 127 -13.81 1.71 -20.71
CA ALA A 127 -14.45 2.59 -19.72
C ALA A 127 -13.85 2.40 -18.31
N LEU A 128 -13.54 1.16 -17.91
CA LEU A 128 -12.86 0.88 -16.65
C LEU A 128 -11.45 1.47 -16.62
N LEU A 129 -10.66 1.28 -17.67
CA LEU A 129 -9.29 1.81 -17.75
C LEU A 129 -9.27 3.34 -17.66
N GLN A 130 -10.20 4.03 -18.32
CA GLN A 130 -10.30 5.50 -18.24
C GLN A 130 -10.63 5.95 -16.81
N ARG A 131 -11.59 5.30 -16.15
CA ARG A 131 -11.98 5.63 -14.77
C ARG A 131 -10.85 5.36 -13.78
N ILE A 132 -10.18 4.21 -13.90
CA ILE A 132 -9.04 3.83 -13.05
C ILE A 132 -7.89 4.82 -13.27
N GLY A 133 -7.59 5.19 -14.52
CA GLY A 133 -6.55 6.15 -14.84
C GLY A 133 -6.81 7.54 -14.24
N ALA A 134 -8.05 8.04 -14.37
CA ALA A 134 -8.43 9.31 -13.75
C ALA A 134 -8.33 9.27 -12.21
N ALA A 135 -8.81 8.19 -11.59
CA ALA A 135 -8.71 8.00 -10.15
C ALA A 135 -7.27 7.87 -9.65
N ALA A 136 -6.39 7.22 -10.42
CA ALA A 136 -4.97 7.10 -10.09
C ALA A 136 -4.27 8.45 -10.08
N VAL A 137 -4.53 9.31 -11.07
CA VAL A 137 -3.99 10.67 -11.12
C VAL A 137 -4.49 11.53 -9.96
N ASP A 138 -5.77 11.40 -9.59
CA ASP A 138 -6.34 12.14 -8.46
C ASP A 138 -5.76 11.66 -7.11
N ALA A 139 -5.55 10.36 -6.95
CA ALA A 139 -4.98 9.76 -5.74
C ALA A 139 -3.51 10.17 -5.48
N GLU A 140 -2.75 10.59 -6.50
CA GLU A 140 -1.40 11.14 -6.30
C GLU A 140 -1.40 12.51 -5.60
N ARG A 141 -2.54 13.21 -5.58
CA ARG A 141 -2.68 14.51 -4.93
C ARG A 141 -3.03 14.35 -3.46
N VAL A 142 -2.00 14.22 -2.63
CA VAL A 142 -2.18 14.22 -1.17
C VAL A 142 -2.50 15.63 -0.69
N GLN A 143 -3.72 15.84 -0.19
CA GLN A 143 -4.15 17.09 0.44
C GLN A 143 -4.67 16.80 1.84
N VAL A 144 -4.11 17.48 2.85
CA VAL A 144 -4.54 17.34 4.24
C VAL A 144 -5.41 18.55 4.59
N PRO A 145 -6.69 18.38 4.96
CA PRO A 145 -7.55 19.49 5.35
C PRO A 145 -6.97 20.24 6.56
N PHE A 146 -6.96 21.57 6.54
CA PHE A 146 -6.45 22.38 7.66
C PHE A 146 -7.20 22.07 8.97
N THR A 147 -8.50 21.79 8.87
CA THR A 147 -9.32 21.38 10.02
C THR A 147 -8.81 20.15 10.76
N SER A 148 -8.01 19.29 10.10
CA SER A 148 -7.42 18.10 10.74
C SER A 148 -6.29 18.43 11.71
N ILE A 149 -5.75 19.65 11.67
CA ILE A 149 -4.66 20.11 12.53
C ILE A 149 -5.09 21.23 13.48
N THR A 150 -6.29 21.80 13.29
CA THR A 150 -6.82 22.85 14.17
C THR A 150 -7.41 22.29 15.46
N PRO A 151 -7.23 22.97 16.60
CA PRO A 151 -7.87 22.55 17.85
C PRO A 151 -9.40 22.75 17.80
N PRO A 152 -10.17 21.94 18.55
CA PRO A 152 -11.59 22.18 18.78
C PRO A 152 -11.83 23.57 19.38
N ALA A 153 -13.01 24.15 19.14
CA ALA A 153 -13.32 25.52 19.57
C ALA A 153 -13.10 25.76 21.07
N ALA A 154 -13.41 24.78 21.92
CA ALA A 154 -13.25 24.86 23.37
C ALA A 154 -11.79 24.88 23.85
N GLN A 155 -10.83 24.54 22.98
CA GLN A 155 -9.38 24.49 23.28
C GLN A 155 -8.62 25.64 22.60
N ARG A 156 -9.32 26.58 21.96
CA ARG A 156 -8.69 27.77 21.38
C ARG A 156 -8.29 28.72 22.49
N TRP A 157 -7.09 29.27 22.40
CA TRP A 157 -6.54 30.23 23.38
C TRP A 157 -6.34 29.67 24.79
N THR A 158 -6.25 28.35 24.96
CA THR A 158 -6.04 27.71 26.26
C THR A 158 -4.61 27.21 26.50
N ALA A 159 -3.75 27.24 25.48
CA ALA A 159 -2.37 26.76 25.57
C ALA A 159 -1.44 27.82 26.17
N ASP A 160 -0.34 27.35 26.77
CA ASP A 160 0.77 28.19 27.26
C ASP A 160 1.91 28.18 26.24
N SER A 161 2.57 29.32 26.10
CA SER A 161 3.71 29.54 25.22
C SER A 161 4.85 30.30 25.91
N ALA A 162 4.92 30.24 27.24
CA ALA A 162 5.96 30.90 28.04
C ALA A 162 7.37 30.37 27.72
N ASP A 163 7.50 29.05 27.56
CA ASP A 163 8.79 28.39 27.30
C ASP A 163 8.99 28.00 25.83
N GLU A 164 7.90 27.66 25.13
CA GLU A 164 7.95 27.18 23.74
C GLU A 164 6.65 27.54 23.00
N LEU A 165 6.78 28.00 21.76
CA LEU A 165 5.68 28.11 20.81
C LEU A 165 5.59 26.84 19.96
N SER A 166 4.48 26.12 20.05
CA SER A 166 4.27 24.84 19.36
C SER A 166 2.97 24.86 18.55
N VAL A 167 3.08 24.87 17.21
CA VAL A 167 1.93 24.97 16.30
C VAL A 167 1.86 23.76 15.37
N PRO A 168 0.72 23.06 15.25
CA PRO A 168 0.53 22.02 14.24
C PRO A 168 0.61 22.61 12.83
N ILE A 169 1.42 22.02 11.95
CA ILE A 169 1.56 22.46 10.54
C ILE A 169 1.15 21.37 9.53
N GLY A 170 0.83 20.17 10.00
CA GLY A 170 0.45 19.06 9.16
C GLY A 170 0.26 17.77 9.96
N ARG A 171 0.20 16.65 9.24
CA ARG A 171 0.12 15.31 9.82
C ARG A 171 1.29 14.46 9.33
N THR A 172 1.81 13.63 10.22
CA THR A 172 2.82 12.62 9.92
C THR A 172 2.21 11.26 10.21
N GLY A 173 1.87 10.53 9.14
CA GLY A 173 1.13 9.27 9.24
C GLY A 173 -0.32 9.45 9.70
N ALA A 174 -0.93 8.35 10.16
CA ALA A 174 -2.36 8.31 10.47
C ALA A 174 -2.77 9.12 11.71
N THR A 175 -1.92 9.28 12.72
CA THR A 175 -2.37 9.80 14.03
C THR A 175 -1.58 10.98 14.56
N ARG A 176 -0.40 11.27 14.00
CA ARG A 176 0.52 12.25 14.58
C ARG A 176 0.38 13.61 13.90
N LEU A 177 0.23 14.66 14.71
CA LEU A 177 0.38 16.03 14.25
C LEU A 177 1.88 16.34 14.06
N GLN A 178 2.25 16.85 12.89
CA GLN A 178 3.55 17.46 12.67
C GLN A 178 3.49 18.87 13.25
N LYS A 179 4.35 19.16 14.22
CA LYS A 179 4.42 20.46 14.86
C LYS A 179 5.64 21.24 14.37
N PHE A 180 5.48 22.55 14.33
CA PHE A 180 6.53 23.54 14.21
C PHE A 180 6.73 24.17 15.58
N THR A 181 7.98 24.18 16.04
CA THR A 181 8.34 24.54 17.41
C THR A 181 9.43 25.60 17.40
N LEU A 182 9.30 26.61 18.25
CA LEU A 182 10.29 27.67 18.48
C LEU A 182 10.33 27.98 19.98
N GLY A 183 11.45 28.51 20.46
CA GLY A 183 11.57 28.99 21.85
C GLY A 183 12.44 28.12 22.75
N HIS A 184 12.70 26.87 22.37
CA HIS A 184 13.51 25.96 23.18
C HIS A 184 15.01 26.23 22.99
N GLY A 185 15.67 26.72 24.05
CA GLY A 185 17.10 27.04 24.02
C GLY A 185 17.42 28.20 23.05
N VAL A 186 18.25 27.94 22.03
CA VAL A 186 18.64 28.94 21.02
C VAL A 186 17.80 28.88 19.74
N GLU A 187 16.77 28.02 19.70
CA GLU A 187 15.91 27.80 18.52
C GLU A 187 14.79 28.86 18.42
N GLN A 188 15.20 30.12 18.23
CA GLN A 188 14.28 31.27 18.19
C GLN A 188 13.87 31.67 16.76
N HIS A 189 14.57 31.15 15.75
CA HIS A 189 14.41 31.53 14.36
C HIS A 189 14.42 30.31 13.45
N ALA A 190 13.67 30.39 12.34
CA ALA A 190 13.65 29.36 11.32
C ALA A 190 13.82 29.97 9.92
N LEU A 191 14.44 29.21 9.02
CA LEU A 191 14.56 29.54 7.61
C LEU A 191 13.70 28.58 6.78
N VAL A 192 12.78 29.12 5.98
CA VAL A 192 11.95 28.34 5.07
C VAL A 192 12.41 28.59 3.63
N ALA A 193 12.90 27.53 2.97
CA ALA A 193 13.37 27.58 1.59
C ALA A 193 12.73 26.47 0.75
N GLY A 194 12.58 26.71 -0.56
CA GLY A 194 11.92 25.78 -1.47
C GLY A 194 11.57 26.42 -2.81
N LYS A 195 11.50 25.62 -3.88
CA LYS A 195 11.15 26.10 -5.23
C LYS A 195 9.71 26.60 -5.32
N THR A 196 9.34 27.32 -6.38
CA THR A 196 7.94 27.66 -6.65
C THR A 196 7.09 26.39 -6.73
N GLY A 197 5.89 26.41 -6.14
CA GLY A 197 5.01 25.23 -6.07
C GLY A 197 5.31 24.24 -4.93
N SER A 198 6.37 24.43 -4.14
CA SER A 198 6.71 23.55 -3.00
C SER A 198 5.82 23.72 -1.76
N GLY A 199 4.84 24.64 -1.78
CA GLY A 199 3.92 24.84 -0.66
C GLY A 199 4.37 25.82 0.42
N LYS A 200 5.47 26.57 0.24
CA LYS A 200 5.94 27.57 1.24
C LYS A 200 4.86 28.56 1.67
N SER A 201 4.13 29.17 0.73
CA SER A 201 3.06 30.11 1.06
C SER A 201 1.95 29.43 1.87
N SER A 202 1.56 28.21 1.49
CA SER A 202 0.59 27.40 2.23
C SER A 202 1.05 27.09 3.65
N LEU A 203 2.33 26.75 3.84
CA LEU A 203 2.92 26.54 5.17
C LEU A 203 2.85 27.83 6.02
N LEU A 204 3.20 28.97 5.45
CA LEU A 204 3.11 30.26 6.16
C LEU A 204 1.68 30.61 6.55
N HIS A 205 0.70 30.35 5.68
CA HIS A 205 -0.71 30.52 6.02
C HIS A 205 -1.16 29.59 7.15
N ALA A 206 -0.76 28.32 7.11
CA ALA A 206 -1.09 27.36 8.16
C ALA A 206 -0.50 27.74 9.53
N LEU A 207 0.64 28.44 9.56
CA LEU A 207 1.28 28.90 10.80
C LEU A 207 0.55 30.07 11.48
N VAL A 208 -0.16 30.90 10.71
CA VAL A 208 -0.75 32.16 11.21
C VAL A 208 -2.28 32.13 11.33
N THR A 209 -2.92 31.05 10.85
CA THR A 209 -4.38 30.85 10.87
C THR A 209 -4.78 30.02 12.09
#